data_AF-A0A5C6G8Y4-F1
#
_entry.id   AF-A0A5C6G8Y4-F1
#
_cell.length_a   1.000
_cell.length_b   1.000
_cell.length_c   1.000
_cell.angle_alpha   90.00
_cell.angle_beta   90.00
_cell.angle_gamma   90.00
#
_symmetry.space_group_name_H-M   'P 1'
#
loop_
_entity.id
_entity.type
_entity.pdbx_description
1 polymer ?
#
loop_
_entity_poly.entity_id
_entity_poly.type
_entity_poly.pdbx_seq_one_letter_code
_entity_poly.pdbx_strand_id
1 'polypeptide(L)'
;MISLKALVSFLALSPVALAAPQPNYTDLCYTDITNIDTNVKALTEKIKGYNGGLVWALPQIPLALQAAVATASGGVHSSLLPPVLPVDDLLRLADHVNKTLAVDSPVAVEALVNKASLYEQAGLKTPIHLALKVMMALHLHFADNILDRVSADAPADKVNILKGDIQGFTNALRKAIKAFE
;
A
#
# COMPACT_ATOMS: atom_id res chain seq x y z
N MET A 1 14.02 50.83 -49.25
CA MET A 1 14.67 50.36 -48.01
C MET A 1 13.58 50.21 -46.96
N ILE A 2 13.09 48.99 -46.74
CA ILE A 2 12.07 48.72 -45.72
C ILE A 2 12.78 48.80 -44.36
N SER A 3 12.35 49.74 -43.53
CA SER A 3 12.93 49.98 -42.20
C SER A 3 12.77 48.74 -41.33
N LEU A 4 13.89 48.23 -40.81
CA LEU A 4 14.04 47.11 -39.87
C LEU A 4 13.51 47.49 -38.46
N LYS A 5 12.41 48.23 -38.37
CA LYS A 5 11.78 48.67 -37.11
C LYS A 5 10.33 48.18 -36.94
N ALA A 6 9.82 47.38 -37.86
CA ALA A 6 8.43 46.88 -37.82
C ALA A 6 8.33 45.36 -37.61
N LEU A 7 9.27 44.75 -36.88
CA LEU A 7 9.25 43.30 -36.61
C LEU A 7 9.65 42.95 -35.17
N VAL A 8 9.14 43.66 -34.16
CA VAL A 8 9.19 43.21 -32.77
C VAL A 8 7.93 43.65 -32.05
N SER A 9 6.78 43.08 -32.41
CA SER A 9 5.53 43.22 -31.64
C SER A 9 4.61 42.05 -31.93
N PHE A 10 5.09 40.83 -31.70
CA PHE A 10 4.22 39.66 -31.63
C PHE A 10 4.59 38.84 -30.39
N LEU A 11 3.63 38.78 -29.47
CA LEU A 11 3.38 37.69 -28.51
C LEU A 11 4.34 37.55 -27.33
N ALA A 12 4.18 38.42 -26.33
CA ALA A 12 4.33 38.00 -24.94
C ALA A 12 2.97 37.48 -24.42
N LEU A 13 2.49 36.37 -24.98
CA LEU A 13 1.50 35.54 -24.28
C LEU A 13 2.31 34.64 -23.35
N SER A 14 2.54 35.09 -22.12
CA SER A 14 2.96 34.17 -21.07
C SER A 14 1.87 33.10 -20.97
N PRO A 15 2.16 31.80 -21.21
CA PRO A 15 1.22 30.78 -20.81
C PRO A 15 1.14 30.88 -19.28
N VAL A 16 0.02 31.40 -18.77
CA VAL A 16 -0.41 31.06 -17.43
C VAL A 16 -0.72 29.57 -17.52
N ALA A 17 0.31 28.75 -17.33
CA ALA A 17 0.11 27.36 -17.02
C ALA A 17 -0.66 27.38 -15.70
N LEU A 18 -1.98 27.24 -15.78
CA LEU A 18 -2.80 26.90 -14.63
C LEU A 18 -2.22 25.57 -14.14
N ALA A 19 -1.35 25.63 -13.13
CA ALA A 19 -0.89 24.45 -12.44
C ALA A 19 -2.15 23.73 -11.99
N ALA A 20 -2.37 22.52 -12.51
CA ALA A 20 -3.44 21.67 -12.02
C ALA A 20 -3.31 21.58 -10.49
N PRO A 21 -4.42 21.55 -9.74
CA PRO A 21 -4.37 21.36 -8.30
C PRO A 21 -3.44 20.18 -8.00
N GLN A 22 -2.47 20.39 -7.12
CA GLN A 22 -1.59 19.30 -6.70
C GLN A 22 -2.46 18.21 -6.07
N PRO A 23 -2.21 16.92 -6.38
CA PRO A 23 -2.96 15.83 -5.77
C PRO A 23 -2.86 15.90 -4.24
N ASN A 24 -3.96 15.63 -3.53
CA ASN A 24 -3.91 15.45 -2.09
C ASN A 24 -3.36 14.05 -1.79
N TYR A 25 -2.04 13.96 -1.55
CA TYR A 25 -1.39 12.69 -1.28
C TYR A 25 -1.83 12.03 0.03
N THR A 26 -2.33 12.78 1.01
CA THR A 26 -2.94 12.20 2.23
C THR A 26 -4.23 11.45 1.89
N ASP A 27 -5.09 12.04 1.06
CA ASP A 27 -6.33 11.38 0.60
C ASP A 27 -6.04 10.18 -0.30
N LEU A 28 -5.00 10.26 -1.13
CA LEU A 28 -4.54 9.13 -1.92
C LEU A 28 -4.03 7.99 -1.04
N CYS A 29 -3.18 8.26 -0.04
CA CYS A 29 -2.73 7.23 0.91
C CYS A 29 -3.90 6.58 1.67
N TYR A 30 -4.90 7.37 2.07
CA TYR A 30 -6.11 6.85 2.71
C TYR A 30 -6.88 5.91 1.76
N THR A 31 -6.98 6.30 0.48
CA THR A 31 -7.61 5.48 -0.56
C THR A 31 -6.82 4.20 -0.81
N ASP A 32 -5.49 4.26 -0.83
CA ASP A 32 -4.63 3.08 -0.98
C ASP A 32 -4.83 2.11 0.18
N ILE A 33 -4.85 2.57 1.43
CA ILE A 33 -5.16 1.74 2.61
C ILE A 33 -6.51 1.03 2.44
N THR A 34 -7.53 1.76 1.98
CA THR A 34 -8.86 1.21 1.72
C THR A 34 -8.85 0.14 0.63
N ASN A 35 -8.10 0.37 -0.45
CA ASN A 35 -7.99 -0.57 -1.56
C ASN A 35 -7.21 -1.82 -1.16
N ILE A 36 -6.14 -1.67 -0.36
CA ILE A 36 -5.40 -2.80 0.19
C ILE A 36 -6.35 -3.64 1.05
N ASP A 37 -7.07 -3.02 1.99
CA ASP A 37 -8.00 -3.70 2.89
C ASP A 37 -9.08 -4.48 2.13
N THR A 38 -9.72 -3.82 1.17
CA THR A 38 -10.77 -4.43 0.34
C THR A 38 -10.24 -5.67 -0.41
N ASN A 39 -9.07 -5.56 -1.02
CA ASN A 39 -8.46 -6.67 -1.76
C ASN A 39 -7.99 -7.80 -0.83
N VAL A 40 -7.46 -7.46 0.34
CA VAL A 40 -7.04 -8.42 1.37
C VAL A 40 -8.24 -9.20 1.91
N LYS A 41 -9.37 -8.54 2.17
CA LYS A 41 -10.62 -9.20 2.57
C LYS A 41 -11.12 -10.18 1.52
N ALA A 42 -11.25 -9.71 0.28
CA ALA A 42 -11.70 -10.55 -0.82
C ALA A 42 -10.77 -11.75 -1.05
N LEU A 43 -9.45 -11.53 -0.98
CA LEU A 43 -8.46 -12.60 -1.08
C LEU A 43 -8.61 -13.61 0.07
N THR A 44 -8.78 -13.12 1.30
CA THR A 44 -8.95 -13.94 2.51
C THR A 44 -10.16 -14.88 2.38
N GLU A 45 -11.28 -14.39 1.87
CA GLU A 45 -12.47 -15.22 1.65
C GLU A 45 -12.19 -16.36 0.65
N LYS A 46 -11.47 -16.05 -0.45
CA LYS A 46 -11.09 -17.08 -1.44
C LYS A 46 -10.10 -18.10 -0.87
N ILE A 47 -9.15 -17.67 -0.04
CA ILE A 47 -8.20 -18.56 0.64
C ILE A 47 -8.94 -19.47 1.62
N LYS A 48 -9.86 -18.95 2.43
CA LYS A 48 -10.64 -19.75 3.38
C LYS A 48 -11.42 -20.86 2.68
N GLY A 49 -12.03 -20.54 1.53
CA GLY A 49 -12.76 -21.50 0.70
C GLY A 49 -11.88 -22.43 -0.16
N TYR A 50 -10.56 -22.25 -0.18
CA TYR A 50 -9.66 -23.04 -1.00
C TYR A 50 -9.51 -24.47 -0.48
N ASN A 51 -9.77 -25.46 -1.34
CA ASN A 51 -9.72 -26.89 -1.01
C ASN A 51 -8.64 -27.66 -1.79
N GLY A 52 -7.63 -26.96 -2.33
CA GLY A 52 -6.54 -27.56 -3.09
C GLY A 52 -6.76 -27.57 -4.61
N GLY A 53 -5.70 -27.85 -5.35
CA GLY A 53 -5.67 -27.84 -6.82
C GLY A 53 -5.47 -26.46 -7.42
N LEU A 54 -4.84 -26.41 -8.60
CA LEU A 54 -4.45 -25.15 -9.24
C LEU A 54 -5.65 -24.33 -9.72
N VAL A 55 -6.68 -24.99 -10.29
CA VAL A 55 -7.89 -24.33 -10.81
C VAL A 55 -8.60 -23.50 -9.73
N TRP A 56 -8.65 -24.00 -8.50
CA TRP A 56 -9.28 -23.30 -7.37
C TRP A 56 -8.42 -22.17 -6.80
N ALA A 57 -7.13 -22.11 -7.15
CA ALA A 57 -6.25 -21.01 -6.79
C ALA A 57 -6.31 -19.84 -7.79
N LEU A 58 -6.70 -20.09 -9.05
CA LEU A 58 -6.74 -19.06 -10.10
C LEU A 58 -7.53 -17.80 -9.73
N PRO A 59 -8.71 -17.87 -9.07
CA PRO A 59 -9.45 -16.66 -8.69
C PRO A 59 -8.75 -15.79 -7.64
N GLN A 60 -7.71 -16.31 -6.96
CA GLN A 60 -6.97 -15.59 -5.93
C GLN A 60 -5.87 -14.70 -6.53
N ILE A 61 -5.31 -15.09 -7.67
CA ILE A 61 -4.22 -14.38 -8.35
C ILE A 61 -4.55 -12.90 -8.60
N PRO A 62 -5.68 -12.53 -9.23
CA PRO A 62 -5.97 -11.12 -9.48
C PRO A 62 -6.13 -10.31 -8.18
N LEU A 63 -6.68 -10.91 -7.12
CA LEU A 63 -6.85 -10.25 -5.81
C LEU A 63 -5.51 -10.01 -5.12
N ALA A 64 -4.62 -11.01 -5.14
CA ALA A 64 -3.26 -10.87 -4.62
C ALA A 64 -2.46 -9.80 -5.38
N LEU A 65 -2.61 -9.76 -6.71
CA LEU A 65 -1.98 -8.73 -7.53
C LEU A 65 -2.56 -7.34 -7.24
N GLN A 66 -3.88 -7.20 -7.12
CA GLN A 66 -4.53 -5.93 -6.79
C GLN A 66 -4.10 -5.42 -5.41
N ALA A 67 -4.00 -6.30 -4.41
CA ALA A 67 -3.44 -5.94 -3.10
C ALA A 67 -2.00 -5.45 -3.23
N ALA A 68 -1.14 -6.16 -3.97
CA ALA A 68 0.25 -5.75 -4.18
C ALA A 68 0.37 -4.41 -4.92
N VAL A 69 -0.43 -4.19 -5.95
CA VAL A 69 -0.47 -2.93 -6.71
C VAL A 69 -0.95 -1.79 -5.81
N ALA A 70 -1.99 -1.99 -4.99
CA ALA A 70 -2.44 -0.98 -4.05
C ALA A 70 -1.37 -0.63 -3.00
N THR A 71 -0.65 -1.62 -2.47
CA THR A 71 0.48 -1.38 -1.57
C THR A 71 1.62 -0.62 -2.26
N ALA A 72 1.93 -0.96 -3.52
CA ALA A 72 2.93 -0.25 -4.30
C ALA A 72 2.52 1.21 -4.56
N SER A 73 1.25 1.46 -4.91
CA SER A 73 0.70 2.81 -5.05
C SER A 73 0.77 3.58 -3.74
N GLY A 74 0.44 2.94 -2.61
CA GLY A 74 0.62 3.53 -1.28
C GLY A 74 2.06 3.93 -0.99
N GLY A 75 3.03 3.09 -1.38
CA GLY A 75 4.45 3.45 -1.34
C GLY A 75 4.78 4.70 -2.17
N VAL A 76 4.28 4.79 -3.40
CA VAL A 76 4.49 5.95 -4.27
C VAL A 76 3.85 7.21 -3.68
N HIS A 77 2.57 7.18 -3.30
CA HIS A 77 1.87 8.33 -2.76
C HIS A 77 2.45 8.79 -1.42
N SER A 78 2.84 7.86 -0.55
CA SER A 78 3.47 8.19 0.74
C SER A 78 4.85 8.83 0.60
N SER A 79 5.60 8.48 -0.45
CA SER A 79 6.88 9.12 -0.75
C SER A 79 6.72 10.61 -1.11
N LEU A 80 5.55 11.00 -1.61
CA LEU A 80 5.21 12.35 -2.06
C LEU A 80 4.50 13.19 -1.00
N LEU A 81 4.28 12.63 0.20
CA LEU A 81 3.77 13.38 1.35
C LEU A 81 4.76 14.47 1.77
N PRO A 82 4.28 15.56 2.39
CA PRO A 82 5.17 16.57 2.98
C PRO A 82 6.10 15.91 4.01
N PRO A 83 7.32 16.44 4.22
CA PRO A 83 8.29 15.83 5.14
C PRO A 83 7.77 15.61 6.56
N VAL A 84 6.84 16.45 7.00
CA VAL A 84 6.10 16.28 8.25
C VAL A 84 4.61 16.40 7.95
N LEU A 85 3.84 15.39 8.35
CA LEU A 85 2.39 15.41 8.24
C LEU A 85 1.79 16.26 9.36
N PRO A 86 0.72 17.02 9.07
CA PRO A 86 -0.15 17.54 10.11
C PRO A 86 -0.60 16.40 11.05
N VAL A 87 -0.65 16.67 12.35
CA VAL A 87 -0.99 15.65 13.36
C VAL A 87 -2.36 15.02 13.06
N ASP A 88 -3.34 15.83 12.66
CA ASP A 88 -4.68 15.33 12.32
C ASP A 88 -4.67 14.36 11.13
N ASP A 89 -3.89 14.65 10.08
CA ASP A 89 -3.75 13.78 8.92
C ASP A 89 -3.05 12.47 9.27
N LEU A 90 -1.98 12.55 10.06
CA LEU A 90 -1.27 11.37 10.56
C LEU A 90 -2.22 10.49 11.39
N LEU A 91 -2.98 11.09 12.31
CA LEU A 91 -3.92 10.37 13.15
C LEU A 91 -5.08 9.79 12.33
N ARG A 92 -5.53 10.48 11.28
CA ARG A 92 -6.54 9.96 10.35
C ARG A 92 -6.05 8.72 9.61
N LEU A 93 -4.81 8.74 9.10
CA LEU A 93 -4.22 7.57 8.44
C LEU A 93 -3.98 6.42 9.42
N ALA A 94 -3.45 6.72 10.61
CA ALA A 94 -3.18 5.71 11.64
C ALA A 94 -4.47 5.04 12.14
N ASP A 95 -5.52 5.81 12.42
CA ASP A 95 -6.83 5.29 12.82
C ASP A 95 -7.44 4.42 11.71
N HIS A 96 -7.28 4.82 10.44
CA HIS A 96 -7.76 4.02 9.32
C HIS A 96 -7.02 2.69 9.20
N VAL A 97 -5.68 2.69 9.32
CA VAL A 97 -4.88 1.45 9.37
C VAL A 97 -5.31 0.56 10.52
N ASN A 98 -5.48 1.14 11.71
CA ASN A 98 -5.86 0.41 12.92
C ASN A 98 -7.22 -0.29 12.80
N LYS A 99 -8.18 0.35 12.09
CA LYS A 99 -9.52 -0.20 11.86
C LYS A 99 -9.61 -1.17 10.67
N THR A 100 -8.58 -1.24 9.83
CA THR A 100 -8.58 -2.01 8.58
C THR A 100 -7.42 -2.99 8.56
N LEU A 101 -6.28 -2.60 7.99
CA LEU A 101 -5.14 -3.47 7.73
C LEU A 101 -4.60 -4.15 9.00
N ALA A 102 -4.62 -3.47 10.14
CA ALA A 102 -4.18 -4.05 11.41
C ALA A 102 -5.08 -5.20 11.89
N VAL A 103 -6.36 -5.19 11.50
CA VAL A 103 -7.34 -6.23 11.82
C VAL A 103 -7.31 -7.34 10.77
N ASP A 104 -7.40 -6.96 9.50
CA ASP A 104 -7.68 -7.91 8.43
C ASP A 104 -6.44 -8.60 7.86
N SER A 105 -5.28 -7.93 7.88
CA SER A 105 -4.04 -8.51 7.34
C SER A 105 -3.53 -9.72 8.15
N PRO A 106 -3.53 -9.71 9.50
CA PRO A 106 -3.19 -10.91 10.27
C PRO A 106 -4.11 -12.10 9.97
N VAL A 107 -5.41 -11.86 9.78
CA VAL A 107 -6.40 -12.89 9.44
C VAL A 107 -6.12 -13.48 8.05
N ALA A 108 -5.75 -12.64 7.08
CA ALA A 108 -5.39 -13.08 5.74
C ALA A 108 -4.15 -13.98 5.74
N VAL A 109 -3.11 -13.55 6.46
CA VAL A 109 -1.86 -14.31 6.62
C VAL A 109 -2.15 -15.65 7.30
N GLU A 110 -2.93 -15.66 8.37
CA GLU A 110 -3.29 -16.90 9.07
C GLU A 110 -4.07 -17.86 8.16
N ALA A 111 -5.05 -17.35 7.41
CA ALA A 111 -5.79 -18.15 6.44
C ALA A 111 -4.87 -18.78 5.40
N LEU A 112 -3.88 -18.02 4.90
CA LEU A 112 -2.90 -18.52 3.93
C LEU A 112 -2.01 -19.62 4.52
N VAL A 113 -1.49 -19.39 5.74
CA VAL A 113 -0.63 -20.37 6.45
C VAL A 113 -1.40 -21.67 6.73
N ASN A 114 -2.66 -21.60 7.14
CA ASN A 114 -3.49 -22.77 7.41
C ASN A 114 -3.77 -23.62 6.15
N LYS A 115 -3.55 -23.06 4.96
CA LYS A 115 -3.73 -23.73 3.66
C LYS A 115 -2.39 -24.09 2.99
N ALA A 116 -1.26 -23.89 3.66
CA ALA A 116 0.07 -24.04 3.07
C ALA A 116 0.29 -25.41 2.39
N SER A 117 -0.12 -26.50 3.04
CA SER A 117 0.00 -27.86 2.47
C SER A 117 -0.80 -28.05 1.18
N LEU A 118 -1.97 -27.43 1.06
CA LEU A 118 -2.81 -27.51 -0.15
C LEU A 118 -2.19 -26.75 -1.32
N TYR A 119 -1.61 -25.58 -1.04
CA TYR A 119 -0.87 -24.83 -2.06
C TYR A 119 0.42 -25.54 -2.48
N GLU A 120 1.12 -26.18 -1.53
CA GLU A 120 2.29 -26.99 -1.84
C GLU A 120 1.93 -28.18 -2.75
N GLN A 121 0.86 -28.92 -2.42
CA GLN A 121 0.33 -29.98 -3.28
C GLN A 121 -0.08 -29.47 -4.67
N ALA A 122 -0.52 -28.22 -4.78
CA ALA A 122 -0.83 -27.57 -6.04
C ALA A 122 0.40 -27.02 -6.79
N GLY A 123 1.62 -27.20 -6.27
CA GLY A 123 2.85 -26.69 -6.87
C GLY A 123 3.06 -25.18 -6.70
N LEU A 124 2.36 -24.55 -5.76
CA LEU A 124 2.32 -23.09 -5.57
C LEU A 124 3.19 -22.59 -4.40
N LYS A 125 3.94 -23.48 -3.73
CA LYS A 125 4.81 -23.11 -2.61
C LYS A 125 5.78 -21.99 -2.97
N THR A 126 6.60 -22.18 -4.01
CA THR A 126 7.60 -21.19 -4.46
C THR A 126 6.98 -19.87 -4.94
N PRO A 127 5.95 -19.86 -5.80
CA PRO A 127 5.28 -18.61 -6.19
C PRO A 127 4.72 -17.82 -4.99
N ILE A 128 4.09 -18.49 -4.02
CA ILE A 128 3.55 -17.83 -2.83
C ILE A 128 4.66 -17.27 -1.95
N HIS A 129 5.73 -18.04 -1.72
CA HIS A 129 6.90 -17.56 -0.98
C HIS A 129 7.48 -16.28 -1.62
N LEU A 130 7.63 -16.25 -2.95
CA LEU A 130 8.11 -15.07 -3.65
C LEU A 130 7.15 -13.89 -3.50
N ALA A 131 5.84 -14.11 -3.69
CA ALA A 131 4.82 -13.07 -3.54
C ALA A 131 4.81 -12.47 -2.12
N LEU A 132 4.99 -13.29 -1.09
CA LEU A 132 5.07 -12.83 0.30
C LEU A 132 6.32 -11.97 0.56
N LYS A 133 7.46 -12.31 -0.05
CA LYS A 133 8.68 -11.49 0.02
C LYS A 133 8.51 -10.14 -0.67
N VAL A 134 7.86 -10.13 -1.84
CA VAL A 134 7.51 -8.87 -2.52
C VAL A 134 6.57 -8.04 -1.65
N MET A 135 5.51 -8.64 -1.10
CA MET A 135 4.57 -7.94 -0.22
C MET A 135 5.26 -7.37 1.03
N MET A 136 6.20 -8.11 1.63
CA MET A 136 7.02 -7.60 2.74
C MET A 136 7.78 -6.33 2.35
N ALA A 137 8.46 -6.33 1.20
CA ALA A 137 9.21 -5.16 0.74
C ALA A 137 8.30 -3.96 0.49
N LEU A 138 7.14 -4.18 -0.14
CA LEU A 138 6.16 -3.11 -0.41
C LEU A 138 5.56 -2.55 0.88
N HIS A 139 5.19 -3.42 1.83
CA HIS A 139 4.69 -3.03 3.14
C HIS A 139 5.70 -2.19 3.91
N LEU A 140 6.95 -2.64 3.98
CA LEU A 140 8.01 -1.91 4.69
C LEU A 140 8.26 -0.55 4.04
N HIS A 141 8.32 -0.48 2.71
CA HIS A 141 8.50 0.80 2.03
C HIS A 141 7.38 1.80 2.34
N PHE A 142 6.12 1.36 2.29
CA PHE A 142 4.98 2.23 2.63
C PHE A 142 4.99 2.62 4.12
N ALA A 143 5.24 1.65 5.01
CA ALA A 143 5.28 1.89 6.45
C ALA A 143 6.40 2.87 6.85
N ASP A 144 7.61 2.69 6.31
CA ASP A 144 8.75 3.55 6.57
C ASP A 144 8.48 4.98 6.07
N ASN A 145 7.91 5.12 4.86
CA ASN A 145 7.49 6.42 4.37
C ASN A 145 6.53 7.09 5.36
N ILE A 146 5.49 6.41 5.86
CA ILE A 146 4.57 7.04 6.83
C ILE A 146 5.26 7.40 8.14
N LEU A 147 6.10 6.52 8.68
CA LEU A 147 6.82 6.76 9.94
C LEU A 147 7.79 7.94 9.85
N ASP A 148 8.40 8.16 8.70
CA ASP A 148 9.28 9.31 8.45
C ASP A 148 8.54 10.66 8.45
N ARG A 149 7.20 10.67 8.36
CA ARG A 149 6.39 11.91 8.39
C ARG A 149 5.80 12.21 9.77
N VAL A 150 6.09 11.39 10.78
CA VAL A 150 5.59 11.59 12.15
C VAL A 150 6.20 12.87 12.74
N SER A 151 5.36 13.85 13.05
CA SER A 151 5.78 15.07 13.77
C SER A 151 6.21 14.76 15.21
N ALA A 152 7.14 15.56 15.74
CA ALA A 152 7.51 15.52 17.16
C ALA A 152 6.33 15.86 18.10
N ASP A 153 5.34 16.60 17.58
CA ASP A 153 4.13 17.00 18.32
C ASP A 153 3.04 15.92 18.33
N ALA A 154 3.24 14.80 17.61
CA ALA A 154 2.25 13.73 17.55
C ALA A 154 2.11 13.04 18.92
N PRO A 155 0.88 12.70 19.36
CA PRO A 155 0.68 12.00 20.63
C PRO A 155 1.41 10.65 20.66
N ALA A 156 2.30 10.48 21.65
CA ALA A 156 3.19 9.32 21.72
C ALA A 156 2.43 7.98 21.79
N ASP A 157 1.29 7.94 22.48
CA ASP A 157 0.42 6.77 22.54
C ASP A 157 -0.10 6.36 21.16
N LYS A 158 -0.52 7.32 20.33
CA LYS A 158 -1.02 7.07 18.98
C LYS A 158 0.10 6.63 18.02
N VAL A 159 1.27 7.25 18.13
CA VAL A 159 2.45 6.83 17.36
C VAL A 159 2.87 5.41 17.73
N ASN A 160 2.80 5.05 19.01
CA ASN A 160 3.11 3.69 19.47
C ASN A 160 2.11 2.65 18.95
N ILE A 161 0.82 2.99 18.86
CA ILE A 161 -0.20 2.13 18.22
C ILE A 161 0.16 1.91 16.75
N LEU A 162 0.42 2.97 15.99
CA LEU A 162 0.80 2.87 14.58
C LEU A 162 2.04 1.97 14.38
N LYS A 163 3.08 2.17 15.19
CA LYS A 163 4.28 1.30 15.17
C LYS A 163 3.95 -0.15 15.52
N GLY A 164 3.07 -0.35 16.50
CA GLY A 164 2.58 -1.67 16.88
C GLY A 164 1.84 -2.38 15.74
N ASP A 165 0.95 -1.68 15.05
CA ASP A 165 0.19 -2.19 13.90
C ASP A 165 1.12 -2.58 12.74
N ILE A 166 2.08 -1.71 12.40
CA ILE A 166 3.11 -1.97 11.39
C ILE A 166 3.90 -3.22 11.75
N GLN A 167 4.41 -3.30 12.99
CA GLN A 167 5.20 -4.44 13.46
C GLN A 167 4.38 -5.73 13.48
N GLY A 168 3.10 -5.65 13.87
CA GLY A 168 2.16 -6.77 13.86
C GLY A 168 2.03 -7.37 12.46
N PHE A 169 1.80 -6.53 11.45
CA PHE A 169 1.69 -7.01 10.08
C PHE A 169 3.03 -7.53 9.53
N THR A 170 4.16 -6.86 9.82
CA THR A 170 5.49 -7.36 9.47
C THR A 170 5.75 -8.75 10.07
N ASN A 171 5.39 -8.97 11.33
CA ASN A 171 5.55 -10.27 11.98
C ASN A 171 4.66 -11.35 11.34
N ALA A 172 3.42 -11.00 10.98
CA ALA A 172 2.50 -11.88 10.27
C ALA A 172 3.11 -12.30 8.91
N LEU A 173 3.60 -11.36 8.10
CA LEU A 173 4.25 -11.66 6.82
C LEU A 173 5.49 -12.54 7.01
N ARG A 174 6.34 -12.29 8.02
CA ARG A 174 7.50 -13.16 8.33
C ARG A 174 7.06 -14.60 8.65
N LYS A 175 5.99 -14.76 9.44
CA LYS A 175 5.41 -16.07 9.76
C LYS A 175 4.96 -16.80 8.49
N ALA A 176 4.25 -16.12 7.59
CA ALA A 176 3.84 -16.71 6.32
C ALA A 176 5.03 -17.06 5.42
N ILE A 177 6.03 -16.16 5.28
CA ILE A 177 7.25 -16.44 4.50
C ILE A 177 7.89 -17.75 4.97
N LYS A 178 8.04 -17.93 6.29
CA LYS A 178 8.59 -19.16 6.87
C LYS A 178 7.73 -20.40 6.59
N ALA A 179 6.41 -20.27 6.54
CA ALA A 179 5.52 -21.40 6.23
C ALA A 179 5.61 -21.87 4.77
N PHE A 180 6.10 -21.02 3.86
CA PHE A 180 6.24 -21.32 2.43
C PHE A 180 7.71 -21.43 1.98
N GLU A 181 8.66 -21.42 2.90
CA GLU A 181 10.08 -21.74 2.67
C GLU A 181 10.29 -23.24 2.45
#